data_AF-A0A0M9E391-F1
#
_entry.id   AF-A0A0M9E391-F1
#
_cell.length_a   1.000
_cell.length_b   1.000
_cell.length_c   1.000
_cell.angle_alpha   90.00
_cell.angle_beta   90.00
_cell.angle_gamma   90.00
#
_symmetry.space_group_name_H-M   'P 1'
#
loop_
_entity.id
_entity.type
_entity.pdbx_description
1 polymer ?
#
loop_
_entity_poly.entity_id
_entity_poly.type
_entity_poly.pdbx_seq_one_letter_code
_entity_poly.pdbx_strand_id
1 'polypeptide(L)'
;MSRVKLIVTGDLEKFALHKSLQRIFPEVRNGKVVSWETPRKLNCATSHRLRPLEDINGNISAPMKKLAWAMYDEVFAVKNKKKYINPADLVIVIDDIELHNLGQEDIIVDHFRKAIELVLEKRKDNQENYRIELRKKCSFHLLKPMIESYFFGDIKALQKAGVPVSEKPRLVHPTDVELLETNDPHIDWIKRCANDNAEKKLINNDWWRCEQHPKRYLEHLIKRNHPAVPYDETDQGRKALETLAWNTVPKVQTDAPFIRSLFEDISEWYGISNPIGIGKTNDIVYPDKSIKRETLLLRNV
;
A
#
# COMPACT_ATOMS: atom_id res chain seq x y z
N MET A 1 11.53 -23.53 6.15
CA MET A 1 11.46 -22.11 5.77
C MET A 1 10.00 -21.76 5.53
N SER A 2 9.54 -20.61 6.01
CA SER A 2 8.23 -20.02 5.67
C SER A 2 8.44 -18.86 4.70
N ARG A 3 7.53 -18.68 3.74
CA ARG A 3 7.69 -17.71 2.65
C ARG A 3 6.62 -16.63 2.70
N VAL A 4 7.05 -15.37 2.74
CA VAL A 4 6.18 -14.21 2.61
C VAL A 4 6.38 -13.60 1.23
N LYS A 5 5.28 -13.38 0.53
CA LYS A 5 5.26 -12.80 -0.81
C LYS A 5 4.41 -11.54 -0.82
N LEU A 6 4.99 -10.45 -1.32
CA LEU A 6 4.22 -9.24 -1.62
C LEU A 6 3.91 -9.18 -3.11
N ILE A 7 2.72 -8.70 -3.44
CA ILE A 7 2.33 -8.28 -4.78
C ILE A 7 2.01 -6.79 -4.68
N VAL A 8 2.72 -5.98 -5.45
CA VAL A 8 2.72 -4.52 -5.31
C VAL A 8 2.48 -3.85 -6.66
N THR A 9 2.08 -2.58 -6.66
CA THR A 9 1.76 -1.84 -7.88
C THR A 9 2.79 -0.78 -8.27
N GLY A 10 3.53 -0.20 -7.33
CA GLY A 10 4.62 0.72 -7.62
C GLY A 10 6.02 0.06 -7.66
N ASP A 11 6.99 0.78 -8.21
CA ASP A 11 8.38 0.32 -8.30
C ASP A 11 9.10 0.46 -6.96
N LEU A 12 8.84 1.54 -6.22
CA LEU A 12 9.41 1.76 -4.89
C LEU A 12 9.12 0.59 -3.93
N GLU A 13 7.87 0.15 -3.84
CA GLU A 13 7.45 -0.96 -2.98
C GLU A 13 8.13 -2.26 -3.39
N LYS A 14 8.24 -2.49 -4.70
CA LYS A 14 8.93 -3.67 -5.24
C LYS A 14 10.37 -3.71 -4.76
N PHE A 15 11.07 -2.59 -4.76
CA PHE A 15 12.48 -2.56 -4.39
C PHE A 15 12.72 -2.56 -2.88
N ALA A 16 11.86 -1.91 -2.09
CA ALA A 16 12.18 -1.58 -0.70
C ALA A 16 11.19 -2.12 0.35
N LEU A 17 9.90 -2.27 0.05
CA LEU A 17 8.89 -2.53 1.08
C LEU A 17 9.12 -3.85 1.83
N HIS A 18 9.42 -4.93 1.10
CA HIS A 18 9.71 -6.23 1.71
C HIS A 18 10.89 -6.19 2.69
N LYS A 19 11.96 -5.46 2.38
CA LYS A 19 13.11 -5.29 3.27
C LYS A 19 12.78 -4.43 4.48
N SER A 20 12.01 -3.36 4.25
CA SER A 20 11.54 -2.47 5.30
C SER A 20 10.71 -3.23 6.34
N LEU A 21 9.76 -4.06 5.88
CA LEU A 21 8.94 -4.92 6.74
C LEU A 21 9.78 -6.02 7.41
N GLN A 22 10.68 -6.68 6.66
CA GLN A 22 11.55 -7.74 7.18
C GLN A 22 12.37 -7.28 8.40
N ARG A 23 12.80 -6.01 8.44
CA ARG A 23 13.56 -5.46 9.58
C ARG A 23 12.77 -5.40 10.89
N ILE A 24 11.44 -5.35 10.81
CA ILE A 24 10.57 -5.18 11.97
C ILE A 24 10.01 -6.52 12.46
N PHE A 25 9.73 -7.44 11.54
CA PHE A 25 9.17 -8.73 11.88
C PHE A 25 10.27 -9.77 12.20
N PRO A 26 10.00 -10.74 13.09
CA PRO A 26 10.98 -11.77 13.45
C PRO A 26 11.46 -12.59 12.24
N GLU A 27 12.74 -12.96 12.23
CA GLU A 27 13.31 -13.83 11.20
C GLU A 27 12.84 -15.29 11.31
N VAL A 28 12.22 -15.66 12.43
CA VAL A 28 11.79 -17.05 12.72
C VAL A 28 10.34 -17.06 13.20
N ARG A 29 9.56 -18.00 12.66
CA ARG A 29 8.18 -18.29 13.08
C ARG A 29 8.02 -19.80 13.26
N ASN A 30 7.55 -20.25 14.42
CA ASN A 30 7.34 -21.67 14.73
C ASN A 30 8.56 -22.55 14.39
N GLY A 31 9.76 -22.09 14.75
CA GLY A 31 11.02 -22.77 14.46
C GLY A 31 11.47 -22.77 12.99
N LYS A 32 10.76 -22.07 12.09
CA LYS A 32 11.11 -21.94 10.67
C LYS A 32 11.61 -20.52 10.38
N VAL A 33 12.75 -20.41 9.69
CA VAL A 33 13.22 -19.15 9.11
C VAL A 33 12.16 -18.61 8.15
N VAL A 34 11.84 -17.33 8.26
CA VAL A 34 10.92 -16.62 7.38
C VAL A 34 11.71 -15.87 6.30
N SER A 35 11.38 -16.16 5.05
CA SER A 35 11.97 -15.52 3.88
C SER A 35 10.98 -14.52 3.29
N TRP A 36 11.37 -13.25 3.28
CA TRP A 36 10.67 -12.18 2.57
C TRP A 36 11.19 -12.11 1.14
N GLU A 37 10.42 -12.60 0.18
CA GLU A 37 10.85 -12.63 -1.21
C GLU A 37 10.71 -11.27 -1.89
N THR A 38 11.48 -11.05 -2.96
CA THR A 38 11.27 -9.89 -3.84
C THR A 38 9.81 -9.86 -4.31
N PRO A 39 9.11 -8.72 -4.12
CA PRO A 39 7.73 -8.55 -4.53
C PRO A 39 7.52 -8.79 -6.03
N ARG A 40 6.33 -9.29 -6.37
CA ARG A 40 5.85 -9.31 -7.76
C ARG A 40 5.17 -7.97 -8.06
N LYS A 41 5.77 -7.18 -8.93
CA LYS A 41 5.15 -5.91 -9.39
C LYS A 41 4.16 -6.17 -10.51
N LEU A 42 2.98 -5.57 -10.41
CA LEU A 42 2.01 -5.46 -11.49
C LEU A 42 1.70 -3.99 -11.77
N ASN A 43 0.98 -3.71 -12.85
CA ASN A 43 0.53 -2.35 -13.12
C ASN A 43 -0.55 -1.95 -12.11
N CYS A 44 -0.49 -0.70 -11.68
CA CYS A 44 -1.44 -0.10 -10.76
C CYS A 44 -2.89 -0.24 -11.25
N ALA A 45 -3.76 -0.76 -10.37
CA ALA A 45 -5.18 -0.92 -10.67
C ALA A 45 -5.96 0.38 -10.40
N THR A 46 -5.47 1.15 -9.45
CA THR A 46 -5.83 2.52 -9.14
C THR A 46 -4.96 3.48 -9.96
N SER A 47 -4.87 3.30 -11.28
CA SER A 47 -4.23 4.31 -12.16
C SER A 47 -5.24 5.27 -12.80
N HIS A 48 -6.53 4.94 -12.69
CA HIS A 48 -7.67 5.77 -13.07
C HIS A 48 -8.75 5.68 -12.00
N ARG A 49 -9.58 6.73 -11.93
CA ARG A 49 -10.70 6.78 -10.99
C ARG A 49 -11.65 5.60 -11.20
N LEU A 50 -11.85 4.81 -10.16
CA LEU A 50 -12.77 3.70 -10.17
C LEU A 50 -14.20 4.22 -9.98
N ARG A 51 -15.14 3.53 -10.64
CA ARG A 51 -16.57 3.72 -10.44
C ARG A 51 -17.11 2.58 -9.58
N PRO A 52 -18.15 2.80 -8.77
CA PRO A 52 -18.88 1.73 -8.08
C PRO A 52 -19.21 0.56 -9.01
N LEU A 53 -19.26 -0.67 -8.46
CA LEU A 53 -19.48 -1.87 -9.27
C LEU A 53 -20.85 -1.87 -9.94
N GLU A 54 -21.84 -1.27 -9.29
CA GLU A 54 -23.22 -1.09 -9.78
C GLU A 54 -23.23 -0.28 -11.08
N ASP A 55 -22.45 0.80 -11.13
CA ASP A 55 -22.37 1.72 -12.27
C ASP A 55 -21.70 1.11 -13.50
N ILE A 56 -20.98 -0.01 -13.33
CA ILE A 56 -20.23 -0.69 -14.39
C ILE A 56 -20.73 -2.12 -14.65
N ASN A 57 -21.90 -2.49 -14.11
CA ASN A 57 -22.47 -3.83 -14.21
C ASN A 57 -21.48 -4.93 -13.76
N GLY A 58 -20.71 -4.66 -12.71
CA GLY A 58 -19.69 -5.57 -12.17
C GLY A 58 -18.46 -5.76 -13.05
N ASN A 59 -18.28 -4.99 -14.13
CA ASN A 59 -17.13 -5.10 -15.01
C ASN A 59 -15.87 -4.47 -14.41
N ILE A 60 -15.08 -5.27 -13.70
CA ILE A 60 -13.80 -4.83 -13.15
C ILE A 60 -12.71 -4.66 -14.23
N SER A 61 -11.73 -3.80 -13.92
CA SER A 61 -10.61 -3.49 -14.80
C SER A 61 -9.66 -4.67 -15.02
N ALA A 62 -8.94 -4.68 -16.15
CA ALA A 62 -7.94 -5.72 -16.43
C ALA A 62 -6.77 -5.75 -15.42
N PRO A 63 -6.23 -4.61 -14.94
CA PRO A 63 -5.27 -4.59 -13.84
C PRO A 63 -5.77 -5.27 -12.57
N MET A 64 -7.02 -5.01 -12.15
CA MET A 64 -7.60 -5.61 -10.94
C MET A 64 -7.71 -7.14 -11.07
N LYS A 65 -8.15 -7.63 -12.24
CA LYS A 65 -8.14 -9.06 -12.56
C LYS A 65 -6.73 -9.65 -12.46
N LYS A 66 -5.70 -8.96 -12.97
CA LYS A 66 -4.31 -9.43 -12.93
C LYS A 66 -3.77 -9.51 -11.51
N LEU A 67 -4.11 -8.56 -10.63
CA LEU A 67 -3.73 -8.61 -9.20
C LEU A 67 -4.32 -9.85 -8.51
N ALA A 68 -5.62 -10.09 -8.69
CA ALA A 68 -6.29 -11.26 -8.12
C ALA A 68 -5.71 -12.58 -8.63
N TRP A 69 -5.43 -12.68 -9.94
CA TRP A 69 -4.76 -13.85 -10.52
C TRP A 69 -3.35 -14.04 -9.97
N ALA A 70 -2.58 -12.96 -9.80
CA ALA A 70 -1.25 -13.06 -9.22
C ALA A 70 -1.29 -13.56 -7.78
N MET A 71 -2.24 -13.10 -6.96
CA MET A 71 -2.44 -13.61 -5.61
C MET A 71 -2.71 -15.11 -5.63
N TYR A 72 -3.63 -15.55 -6.50
CA TYR A 72 -3.95 -16.95 -6.67
C TYR A 72 -2.71 -17.78 -7.07
N ASP A 73 -1.91 -17.30 -8.03
CA ASP A 73 -0.71 -17.99 -8.51
C ASP A 73 0.36 -18.19 -7.40
N GLU A 74 0.47 -17.26 -6.45
CA GLU A 74 1.46 -17.34 -5.36
C GLU A 74 1.02 -18.30 -4.23
N VAL A 75 -0.29 -18.54 -4.10
CA VAL A 75 -0.85 -19.48 -3.10
C VAL A 75 -0.91 -20.90 -3.63
N PHE A 76 -1.34 -21.07 -4.88
CA PHE A 76 -1.54 -22.37 -5.47
C PHE A 76 -0.40 -22.64 -6.44
N ALA A 77 0.38 -23.69 -6.19
CA ALA A 77 1.51 -24.04 -7.04
C ALA A 77 1.07 -24.15 -8.51
N VAL A 78 1.45 -23.16 -9.33
CA VAL A 78 1.16 -23.20 -10.76
C VAL A 78 2.32 -23.87 -11.48
N LYS A 79 2.02 -24.90 -12.27
CA LYS A 79 2.99 -25.55 -13.15
C LYS A 79 3.33 -24.63 -14.32
N ASN A 80 4.19 -23.64 -14.10
CA ASN A 80 4.58 -22.72 -15.16
C ASN A 80 5.83 -23.23 -15.88
N LYS A 81 5.60 -24.00 -16.96
CA LYS A 81 6.48 -24.46 -18.06
C LYS A 81 7.93 -24.91 -17.80
N LYS A 82 8.55 -24.74 -16.62
CA LYS A 82 9.93 -25.18 -16.27
C LYS A 82 10.31 -25.10 -14.77
N LYS A 83 9.46 -24.57 -13.87
CA LYS A 83 9.77 -24.52 -12.43
C LYS A 83 8.52 -24.76 -11.58
N TYR A 84 8.61 -25.68 -10.61
CA TYR A 84 7.62 -25.79 -9.54
C TYR A 84 7.86 -24.62 -8.59
N ILE A 85 6.94 -23.65 -8.58
CA ILE A 85 6.97 -22.57 -7.59
C ILE A 85 6.27 -23.13 -6.36
N ASN A 86 7.00 -23.26 -5.25
CA ASN A 86 6.36 -23.63 -3.99
C ASN A 86 5.28 -22.58 -3.66
N PRO A 87 4.20 -22.96 -2.99
CA PRO A 87 3.26 -22.01 -2.40
C PRO A 87 3.94 -21.07 -1.41
N ALA A 88 3.51 -19.82 -1.35
CA ALA A 88 3.83 -18.93 -0.24
C ALA A 88 2.96 -19.27 0.98
N ASP A 89 3.48 -18.98 2.18
CA ASP A 89 2.75 -19.15 3.45
C ASP A 89 1.98 -17.89 3.86
N LEU A 90 2.33 -16.74 3.26
CA LEU A 90 1.62 -15.47 3.34
C LEU A 90 1.78 -14.73 2.01
N VAL A 91 0.67 -14.29 1.42
CA VAL A 91 0.62 -13.46 0.22
C VAL A 91 -0.12 -12.19 0.56
N ILE A 92 0.52 -11.05 0.40
CA ILE A 92 -0.08 -9.75 0.67
C ILE A 92 -0.11 -8.97 -0.63
N VAL A 93 -1.30 -8.64 -1.10
CA VAL A 93 -1.46 -7.67 -2.19
C VAL A 93 -1.55 -6.28 -1.57
N ILE A 94 -0.73 -5.37 -2.05
CA ILE A 94 -0.65 -3.99 -1.58
C ILE A 94 -0.82 -3.07 -2.79
N ASP A 95 -1.85 -2.23 -2.76
CA ASP A 95 -2.07 -1.22 -3.78
C ASP A 95 -1.77 0.18 -3.22
N ASP A 96 -1.07 0.98 -4.02
CA ASP A 96 -0.75 2.37 -3.69
C ASP A 96 -1.88 3.28 -4.20
N ILE A 97 -2.52 4.06 -3.32
CA ILE A 97 -3.74 4.82 -3.66
C ILE A 97 -3.39 6.15 -4.33
N GLU A 98 -3.19 6.11 -5.64
CA GLU A 98 -3.08 7.32 -6.43
C GLU A 98 -4.26 8.29 -6.17
N LEU A 99 -3.98 9.59 -6.21
CA LEU A 99 -4.91 10.65 -5.77
C LEU A 99 -6.31 10.61 -6.39
N HIS A 100 -6.46 10.03 -7.58
CA HIS A 100 -7.75 9.94 -8.24
C HIS A 100 -8.73 8.98 -7.56
N ASN A 101 -8.26 8.09 -6.69
CA ASN A 101 -9.09 7.21 -5.87
C ASN A 101 -9.03 7.57 -4.38
N LEU A 102 -8.48 8.72 -4.01
CA LEU A 102 -8.48 9.15 -2.61
C LEU A 102 -9.92 9.34 -2.12
N GLY A 103 -10.30 8.71 -1.01
CA GLY A 103 -11.68 8.67 -0.52
C GLY A 103 -12.57 7.63 -1.21
N GLN A 104 -12.01 6.74 -2.04
CA GLN A 104 -12.71 5.61 -2.67
C GLN A 104 -12.11 4.26 -2.23
N GLU A 105 -11.58 4.20 -1.01
CA GLU A 105 -10.86 3.02 -0.51
C GLU A 105 -11.76 1.78 -0.42
N ASP A 106 -13.04 1.98 -0.08
CA ASP A 106 -14.09 0.97 -0.11
C ASP A 106 -14.32 0.42 -1.54
N ILE A 107 -14.43 1.31 -2.53
CA ILE A 107 -14.63 0.93 -3.93
C ILE A 107 -13.43 0.11 -4.44
N ILE A 108 -12.19 0.49 -4.09
CA ILE A 108 -11.00 -0.28 -4.46
C ILE A 108 -11.09 -1.71 -3.90
N VAL A 109 -11.45 -1.83 -2.61
CA VAL A 109 -11.57 -3.12 -1.93
C VAL A 109 -12.70 -3.97 -2.53
N ASP A 110 -13.84 -3.37 -2.88
CA ASP A 110 -14.94 -4.06 -3.54
C ASP A 110 -14.55 -4.58 -4.92
N HIS A 111 -13.84 -3.77 -5.71
CA HIS A 111 -13.30 -4.19 -7.00
C HIS A 111 -12.33 -5.36 -6.86
N PHE A 112 -11.46 -5.34 -5.85
CA PHE A 112 -10.54 -6.44 -5.59
C PHE A 112 -11.27 -7.69 -5.12
N ARG A 113 -12.25 -7.56 -4.21
CA ARG A 113 -13.11 -8.65 -3.76
C ARG A 113 -13.79 -9.33 -4.95
N LYS A 114 -14.40 -8.52 -5.84
CA LYS A 114 -15.04 -9.05 -7.05
C LYS A 114 -14.04 -9.73 -7.98
N ALA A 115 -12.82 -9.24 -8.06
CA ALA A 115 -11.77 -9.87 -8.85
C ALA A 115 -11.40 -11.27 -8.37
N ILE A 116 -11.28 -11.46 -7.05
CA ILE A 116 -11.03 -12.77 -6.45
C ILE A 116 -12.20 -13.72 -6.68
N GLU A 117 -13.44 -13.26 -6.55
CA GLU A 117 -14.62 -14.08 -6.88
C GLU A 117 -14.58 -14.58 -8.32
N LEU A 118 -14.28 -13.71 -9.29
CA LEU A 118 -14.15 -14.10 -10.69
C LEU A 118 -13.02 -15.11 -10.94
N VAL A 119 -11.95 -15.07 -10.14
CA VAL A 119 -10.88 -16.08 -10.18
C VAL A 119 -11.41 -17.43 -9.68
N LEU A 120 -12.14 -17.45 -8.56
CA LEU A 120 -12.73 -18.65 -7.97
C LEU A 120 -13.84 -19.25 -8.85
N GLU A 121 -14.69 -18.43 -9.47
CA GLU A 121 -15.74 -18.88 -10.40
C GLU A 121 -15.16 -19.64 -11.61
N LYS A 122 -13.97 -19.25 -12.07
CA LYS A 122 -13.24 -19.94 -13.15
C LYS A 122 -12.59 -21.25 -12.72
N ARG A 123 -12.63 -21.58 -11.43
CA ARG A 123 -12.11 -22.82 -10.81
C ARG A 123 -13.27 -23.58 -10.19
N LYS A 124 -14.17 -24.08 -11.05
CA LYS A 124 -15.42 -24.74 -10.64
C LYS A 124 -15.20 -25.98 -9.76
N ASP A 125 -14.04 -26.60 -9.90
CA ASP A 125 -13.57 -27.66 -9.02
C ASP A 125 -13.13 -27.07 -7.68
N ASN A 126 -13.64 -27.60 -6.56
CA ASN A 126 -13.04 -27.38 -5.25
C ASN A 126 -12.97 -25.93 -4.73
N GLN A 127 -13.92 -25.07 -5.13
CA GLN A 127 -13.97 -23.66 -4.77
C GLN A 127 -13.84 -23.40 -3.26
N GLU A 128 -14.47 -24.22 -2.43
CA GLU A 128 -14.44 -24.03 -0.98
C GLU A 128 -13.03 -24.24 -0.40
N ASN A 129 -12.29 -25.25 -0.88
CA ASN A 129 -10.91 -25.44 -0.46
C ASN A 129 -10.01 -24.29 -0.92
N TYR A 130 -10.24 -23.73 -2.12
CA TYR A 130 -9.54 -22.53 -2.56
C TYR A 130 -9.87 -21.32 -1.66
N ARG A 131 -11.14 -21.12 -1.30
CA ARG A 131 -11.56 -20.07 -0.35
C ARG A 131 -10.87 -20.23 1.00
N ILE A 132 -10.84 -21.45 1.56
CA ILE A 132 -10.17 -21.75 2.84
C ILE A 132 -8.68 -21.39 2.77
N GLU A 133 -7.98 -21.76 1.70
CA GLU A 133 -6.55 -21.48 1.57
C GLU A 133 -6.27 -19.99 1.36
N LEU A 134 -7.05 -19.30 0.52
CA LEU A 134 -6.96 -17.84 0.36
C LEU A 134 -7.21 -17.13 1.70
N ARG A 135 -8.27 -17.50 2.42
CA ARG A 135 -8.59 -16.93 3.74
C ARG A 135 -7.49 -17.14 4.77
N LYS A 136 -6.74 -18.23 4.70
CA LYS A 136 -5.61 -18.49 5.62
C LYS A 136 -4.36 -17.69 5.27
N LYS A 137 -4.09 -17.53 3.97
CA LYS A 137 -2.77 -17.11 3.45
C LYS A 137 -2.76 -15.73 2.82
N CYS A 138 -3.90 -15.15 2.47
CA CYS A 138 -3.95 -13.94 1.67
C CYS A 138 -4.55 -12.76 2.41
N SER A 139 -4.00 -11.59 2.15
CA SER A 139 -4.60 -10.32 2.55
C SER A 139 -4.44 -9.25 1.47
N PHE A 140 -5.29 -8.24 1.53
CA PHE A 140 -5.28 -7.08 0.66
C PHE A 140 -5.19 -5.80 1.50
N HIS A 141 -4.20 -4.96 1.24
CA HIS A 141 -3.99 -3.71 1.97
C HIS A 141 -3.76 -2.55 1.00
N LEU A 142 -3.92 -1.35 1.51
CA LEU A 142 -3.73 -0.11 0.77
C LEU A 142 -2.67 0.75 1.45
N LEU A 143 -1.90 1.48 0.65
CA LEU A 143 -1.00 2.54 1.10
C LEU A 143 -1.64 3.87 0.74
N LYS A 144 -1.78 4.80 1.71
CA LYS A 144 -2.62 6.00 1.56
C LYS A 144 -1.86 7.30 1.86
N PRO A 145 -2.07 8.37 1.06
CA PRO A 145 -2.48 8.29 -0.33
C PRO A 145 -1.42 7.53 -1.14
N MET A 146 -0.14 7.79 -0.93
CA MET A 146 0.93 7.05 -1.61
C MET A 146 1.98 6.62 -0.60
N ILE A 147 2.84 5.65 -0.91
CA ILE A 147 3.89 5.18 -0.01
C ILE A 147 4.82 6.31 0.47
N GLU A 148 5.05 7.35 -0.34
CA GLU A 148 5.87 8.49 0.06
C GLU A 148 5.24 9.33 1.18
N SER A 149 3.93 9.22 1.42
CA SER A 149 3.27 9.89 2.55
C SER A 149 3.91 9.47 3.88
N TYR A 150 4.27 8.18 4.01
CA TYR A 150 4.83 7.64 5.24
C TYR A 150 6.21 8.18 5.57
N PHE A 151 6.95 8.71 4.59
CA PHE A 151 8.23 9.38 4.86
C PHE A 151 8.03 10.58 5.78
N PHE A 152 6.92 11.30 5.65
CA PHE A 152 6.63 12.46 6.49
C PHE A 152 6.40 12.12 7.97
N GLY A 153 6.19 10.84 8.29
CA GLY A 153 6.10 10.34 9.67
C GLY A 153 7.46 10.14 10.32
N ASP A 154 8.54 10.03 9.52
CA ASP A 154 9.91 9.79 9.97
C ASP A 154 10.87 10.80 9.33
N ILE A 155 11.32 11.77 10.12
CA ILE A 155 12.26 12.80 9.66
C ILE A 155 13.56 12.22 9.08
N LYS A 156 14.02 11.06 9.57
CA LYS A 156 15.22 10.41 9.02
C LYS A 156 14.94 9.84 7.65
N ALA A 157 13.75 9.28 7.41
CA ALA A 157 13.36 8.82 6.09
C ALA A 157 13.28 9.99 5.10
N LEU A 158 12.71 11.15 5.48
CA LEU A 158 12.75 12.35 4.63
C LEU A 158 14.17 12.79 4.27
N GLN A 159 15.09 12.79 5.25
CA GLN A 159 16.49 13.11 5.02
C GLN A 159 17.16 12.13 4.05
N LYS A 160 16.83 10.83 4.14
CA LYS A 160 17.30 9.80 3.19
C LYS A 160 16.68 9.96 1.81
N ALA A 161 15.46 10.48 1.72
CA ALA A 161 14.82 10.86 0.46
C ALA A 161 15.43 12.13 -0.17
N GLY A 162 16.33 12.83 0.54
CA GLY A 162 17.03 14.01 0.05
C GLY A 162 16.51 15.35 0.59
N VAL A 163 15.54 15.34 1.51
CA VAL A 163 15.05 16.55 2.17
C VAL A 163 16.12 17.09 3.12
N PRO A 164 16.57 18.35 2.98
CA PRO A 164 17.57 18.93 3.86
C PRO A 164 17.13 18.96 5.33
N VAL A 165 18.07 18.83 6.26
CA VAL A 165 17.81 18.84 7.72
C VAL A 165 17.15 20.15 8.18
N SER A 166 17.39 21.26 7.48
CA SER A 166 16.79 22.57 7.76
C SER A 166 15.32 22.67 7.34
N GLU A 167 14.88 21.84 6.39
CA GLU A 167 13.50 21.86 5.90
C GLU A 167 12.57 21.15 6.89
N LYS A 168 11.45 21.82 7.20
CA LYS A 168 10.39 21.26 8.05
C LYS A 168 9.10 21.19 7.24
N PRO A 169 8.59 19.98 6.95
CA PRO A 169 7.30 19.82 6.30
C PRO A 169 6.19 20.59 7.03
N ARG A 170 5.28 21.17 6.26
CA ARG A 170 4.11 21.92 6.72
C ARG A 170 2.86 21.18 6.28
N LEU A 171 2.36 20.33 7.18
CA LEU A 171 1.17 19.53 6.98
C LEU A 171 -0.02 20.16 7.71
N VAL A 172 -1.20 20.07 7.09
CA VAL A 172 -2.49 20.40 7.72
C VAL A 172 -2.79 19.42 8.86
N HIS A 173 -2.49 18.13 8.63
CA HIS A 173 -2.57 17.06 9.61
C HIS A 173 -1.14 16.68 10.04
N PRO A 174 -0.59 17.28 11.12
CA PRO A 174 0.84 17.16 11.44
C PRO A 174 1.26 15.78 11.96
N THR A 175 0.31 14.92 12.34
CA THR A 175 0.57 13.59 12.90
C THR A 175 0.11 12.46 11.99
N ASP A 176 -1.01 12.63 11.28
CA ASP A 176 -1.57 11.61 10.43
C ASP A 176 -1.17 11.81 8.96
N VAL A 177 -0.16 11.06 8.55
CA VAL A 177 0.37 11.11 7.19
C VAL A 177 -0.53 10.44 6.14
N GLU A 178 -1.53 9.65 6.55
CA GLU A 178 -2.50 9.09 5.60
C GLU A 178 -3.58 10.11 5.21
N LEU A 179 -3.63 11.24 5.92
CA LEU A 179 -4.42 12.43 5.59
C LEU A 179 -3.53 13.54 5.03
N LEU A 180 -2.45 13.20 4.32
CA LEU A 180 -1.48 14.17 3.83
C LEU A 180 -2.16 15.29 3.02
N GLU A 181 -2.09 16.49 3.58
CA GLU A 181 -2.43 17.75 2.93
C GLU A 181 -1.45 18.80 3.46
N THR A 182 -1.02 19.69 2.58
CA THR A 182 0.05 20.66 2.87
C THR A 182 -0.50 22.07 2.85
N ASN A 183 -0.04 22.91 3.79
CA ASN A 183 -0.36 24.33 3.85
C ASN A 183 0.91 25.18 3.78
N ASP A 184 1.90 24.70 3.03
CA ASP A 184 3.21 25.31 2.97
C ASP A 184 3.15 26.71 2.33
N PRO A 185 3.54 27.78 3.04
CA PRO A 185 3.37 29.16 2.57
C PRO A 185 4.41 29.58 1.53
N HIS A 186 5.34 28.70 1.15
CA HIS A 186 6.40 29.04 0.21
C HIS A 186 5.82 29.39 -1.16
N ILE A 187 6.24 30.54 -1.72
CA ILE A 187 5.65 31.09 -2.93
C ILE A 187 5.70 30.12 -4.13
N ASP A 188 6.80 29.38 -4.28
CA ASP A 188 6.94 28.40 -5.37
C ASP A 188 5.99 27.20 -5.20
N TRP A 189 5.67 26.81 -3.95
CA TRP A 189 4.67 25.77 -3.71
C TRP A 189 3.29 26.25 -4.11
N ILE A 190 2.90 27.43 -3.62
CA ILE A 190 1.60 28.04 -3.91
C ILE A 190 1.39 28.19 -5.42
N LYS A 191 2.40 28.71 -6.14
CA LYS A 191 2.37 28.85 -7.59
C LYS A 191 2.24 27.50 -8.29
N ARG A 192 3.03 26.52 -7.87
CA ARG A 192 2.97 25.16 -8.43
C ARG A 192 1.57 24.56 -8.24
N CYS A 193 1.03 24.59 -7.02
CA CYS A 193 -0.29 24.04 -6.75
C CYS A 193 -1.37 24.75 -7.55
N ALA A 194 -1.35 26.08 -7.63
CA ALA A 194 -2.30 26.85 -8.44
C ALA A 194 -2.24 26.45 -9.92
N ASN A 195 -1.04 26.31 -10.49
CA ASN A 195 -0.86 25.91 -11.88
C ASN A 195 -1.30 24.46 -12.13
N ASP A 196 -0.79 23.51 -11.33
CA ASP A 196 -1.12 22.09 -11.46
C ASP A 196 -2.65 21.87 -11.31
N ASN A 197 -3.28 22.52 -10.34
CA ASN A 197 -4.72 22.41 -10.12
C ASN A 197 -5.52 23.03 -11.28
N ALA A 198 -5.10 24.18 -11.81
CA ALA A 198 -5.74 24.80 -12.97
C ALA A 198 -5.62 23.93 -14.23
N GLU A 199 -4.44 23.37 -14.51
CA GLU A 199 -4.22 22.46 -15.63
C GLU A 199 -5.10 21.20 -15.53
N LYS A 200 -5.22 20.63 -14.33
CA LYS A 200 -6.05 19.44 -14.11
C LYS A 200 -7.54 19.74 -14.23
N LYS A 201 -7.99 20.92 -13.80
CA LYS A 201 -9.35 21.40 -14.01
C LYS A 201 -9.71 21.52 -15.50
N LEU A 202 -8.78 21.99 -16.34
CA LEU A 202 -9.00 22.10 -17.80
C LEU A 202 -9.29 20.76 -18.49
N ILE A 203 -8.84 19.65 -17.90
CA ILE A 203 -9.11 18.29 -18.40
C ILE A 203 -10.18 17.55 -17.58
N ASN A 204 -11.06 18.30 -16.87
CA ASN A 204 -12.16 17.80 -16.05
C ASN A 204 -11.72 16.89 -14.88
N ASN A 205 -10.53 17.11 -14.32
CA ASN A 205 -10.06 16.41 -13.12
C ASN A 205 -10.18 17.31 -11.88
N ASP A 206 -11.38 17.80 -11.60
CA ASP A 206 -11.67 18.74 -10.50
C ASP A 206 -11.37 18.18 -9.09
N TRP A 207 -11.27 16.85 -8.99
CA TRP A 207 -10.90 16.15 -7.76
C TRP A 207 -9.41 16.25 -7.45
N TRP A 208 -8.55 16.61 -8.41
CA TRP A 208 -7.11 16.69 -8.21
C TRP A 208 -6.74 17.88 -7.33
N ARG A 209 -5.91 17.62 -6.31
CA ARG A 209 -5.32 18.67 -5.47
C ARG A 209 -3.83 18.41 -5.28
N CYS A 210 -3.00 19.28 -5.84
CA CYS A 210 -1.54 19.21 -5.74
C CYS A 210 -1.06 19.21 -4.27
N GLU A 211 -1.78 19.94 -3.41
CA GLU A 211 -1.53 20.07 -1.98
C GLU A 211 -1.59 18.73 -1.23
N GLN A 212 -2.27 17.74 -1.79
CA GLN A 212 -2.46 16.40 -1.23
C GLN A 212 -1.48 15.36 -1.82
N HIS A 213 -0.63 15.74 -2.78
CA HIS A 213 0.25 14.80 -3.48
C HIS A 213 1.60 14.65 -2.77
N PRO A 214 1.90 13.51 -2.12
CA PRO A 214 3.11 13.36 -1.32
C PRO A 214 4.40 13.54 -2.13
N LYS A 215 4.46 12.91 -3.31
CA LYS A 215 5.61 13.02 -4.22
C LYS A 215 5.86 14.44 -4.70
N ARG A 216 4.82 15.19 -5.06
CA ARG A 216 4.97 16.59 -5.48
C ARG A 216 5.49 17.46 -4.35
N TYR A 217 5.01 17.24 -3.14
CA TYR A 217 5.50 17.97 -1.99
C TYR A 217 6.93 17.58 -1.61
N LEU A 218 7.28 16.29 -1.69
CA LEU A 218 8.64 15.80 -1.49
C LEU A 218 9.62 16.44 -2.50
N GLU A 219 9.26 16.43 -3.79
CA GLU A 219 10.04 17.10 -4.85
C GLU A 219 10.23 18.59 -4.56
N HIS A 220 9.20 19.26 -4.04
CA HIS A 220 9.26 20.68 -3.70
C HIS A 220 10.24 20.94 -2.56
N LEU A 221 10.19 20.15 -1.48
CA LEU A 221 11.11 20.28 -0.34
C LEU A 221 12.58 20.03 -0.74
N ILE A 222 12.83 19.09 -1.64
CA ILE A 222 14.18 18.82 -2.16
C ILE A 222 14.68 20.00 -3.01
N LYS A 223 13.84 20.49 -3.94
CA LYS A 223 14.21 21.56 -4.88
C LYS A 223 14.52 22.90 -4.23
N ARG A 224 13.93 23.22 -3.07
CA ARG A 224 14.21 24.47 -2.34
C ARG A 224 15.69 24.75 -2.13
N ASN A 225 16.45 23.71 -1.81
CA ASN A 225 17.88 23.83 -1.52
C ASN A 225 18.75 23.20 -2.62
N HIS A 226 18.17 22.31 -3.43
CA HIS A 226 18.88 21.64 -4.53
C HIS A 226 18.05 21.68 -5.82
N PRO A 227 17.93 22.83 -6.51
CA PRO A 227 17.08 22.98 -7.69
C PRO A 227 17.44 22.03 -8.85
N ALA A 228 18.70 21.60 -8.91
CA ALA A 228 19.22 20.71 -9.95
C ALA A 228 19.05 19.21 -9.67
N VAL A 229 18.61 18.81 -8.47
CA VAL A 229 18.51 17.40 -8.08
C VAL A 229 17.03 16.97 -8.08
N PRO A 230 16.56 16.21 -9.08
CA PRO A 230 15.22 15.64 -9.03
C PRO A 230 15.15 14.55 -7.97
N TYR A 231 13.93 14.32 -7.46
CA TYR A 231 13.65 13.14 -6.63
C TYR A 231 13.79 11.87 -7.47
N ASP A 232 14.62 10.93 -7.04
CA ASP A 232 14.77 9.61 -7.65
C ASP A 232 14.13 8.54 -6.75
N GLU A 233 12.99 8.04 -7.20
CA GLU A 233 12.23 7.02 -6.48
C GLU A 233 13.03 5.71 -6.30
N THR A 234 13.85 5.33 -7.28
CA THR A 234 14.58 4.06 -7.29
C THR A 234 15.87 4.09 -6.47
N ASP A 235 16.43 5.27 -6.22
CA ASP A 235 17.58 5.45 -5.34
C ASP A 235 17.21 6.10 -3.99
N GLN A 236 16.77 7.36 -4.01
CA GLN A 236 16.46 8.13 -2.81
C GLN A 236 15.21 7.58 -2.11
N GLY A 237 14.13 7.36 -2.86
CA GLY A 237 12.90 6.75 -2.35
C GLY A 237 13.16 5.38 -1.74
N ARG A 238 13.89 4.52 -2.47
CA ARG A 238 14.30 3.19 -1.99
C ARG A 238 15.04 3.27 -0.65
N LYS A 239 16.06 4.14 -0.53
CA LYS A 239 16.82 4.32 0.71
C LYS A 239 15.93 4.79 1.87
N ALA A 240 15.02 5.72 1.60
CA ALA A 240 14.06 6.20 2.59
C ALA A 240 13.15 5.06 3.07
N LEU A 241 12.52 4.31 2.16
CA LEU A 241 11.60 3.23 2.51
C LEU A 241 12.32 2.06 3.20
N GLU A 242 13.51 1.64 2.74
CA GLU A 242 14.31 0.57 3.39
C GLU A 242 14.71 0.93 4.83
N THR A 243 14.77 2.23 5.17
CA THR A 243 15.18 2.73 6.48
C THR A 243 14.09 3.33 7.34
N LEU A 244 12.88 3.41 6.82
CA LEU A 244 11.71 3.97 7.48
C LEU A 244 11.47 3.34 8.85
N ALA A 245 11.48 4.15 9.90
CA ALA A 245 11.13 3.72 11.25
C ALA A 245 9.61 3.70 11.42
N TRP A 246 8.96 2.61 10.99
CA TRP A 246 7.49 2.49 10.99
C TRP A 246 6.83 2.74 12.35
N ASN A 247 7.50 2.41 13.46
CA ASN A 247 7.01 2.69 14.81
C ASN A 247 6.95 4.19 15.16
N THR A 248 7.57 5.04 14.34
CA THR A 248 7.50 6.49 14.46
C THR A 248 6.45 7.11 13.56
N VAL A 249 5.90 6.37 12.60
CA VAL A 249 4.99 6.92 11.59
C VAL A 249 3.67 7.38 12.22
N PRO A 250 2.89 6.52 12.90
CA PRO A 250 1.80 7.01 13.73
C PRO A 250 2.34 7.72 14.98
N LYS A 251 1.82 8.91 15.31
CA LYS A 251 2.19 9.62 16.55
C LYS A 251 1.18 9.37 17.66
N VAL A 252 -0.07 9.16 17.30
CA VAL A 252 -1.16 8.81 18.22
C VAL A 252 -1.93 7.57 17.75
N GLN A 253 -2.85 7.09 18.59
CA GLN A 253 -3.59 5.85 18.33
C GLN A 253 -4.50 5.93 17.10
N THR A 254 -4.99 7.12 16.74
CA THR A 254 -5.89 7.33 15.60
C THR A 254 -5.16 7.55 14.28
N ASP A 255 -3.85 7.82 14.30
CA ASP A 255 -3.07 8.10 13.09
C ASP A 255 -2.82 6.83 12.27
N ALA A 256 -2.75 7.02 10.96
CA ALA A 256 -2.33 6.04 9.97
C ALA A 256 -3.03 4.66 10.10
N PRO A 257 -4.38 4.61 10.09
CA PRO A 257 -5.12 3.38 10.28
C PRO A 257 -4.87 2.31 9.21
N PHE A 258 -4.52 2.66 7.96
CA PHE A 258 -4.26 1.68 6.89
C PHE A 258 -2.94 0.95 7.10
N ILE A 259 -1.85 1.65 7.43
CA ILE A 259 -0.58 0.98 7.76
C ILE A 259 -0.70 0.17 9.05
N ARG A 260 -1.47 0.66 10.04
CA ARG A 260 -1.79 -0.13 11.24
C ARG A 260 -2.49 -1.44 10.90
N SER A 261 -3.47 -1.42 9.99
CA SER A 261 -4.13 -2.62 9.49
C SER A 261 -3.14 -3.63 8.87
N LEU A 262 -2.19 -3.15 8.05
CA LEU A 262 -1.14 -4.01 7.46
C LEU A 262 -0.28 -4.67 8.54
N PHE A 263 0.21 -3.87 9.50
CA PHE A 263 1.07 -4.39 10.56
C PHE A 263 0.32 -5.33 11.50
N GLU A 264 -0.95 -5.06 11.79
CA GLU A 264 -1.78 -5.93 12.63
C GLU A 264 -1.99 -7.30 11.96
N ASP A 265 -2.36 -7.33 10.68
CA ASP A 265 -2.55 -8.59 9.93
C ASP A 265 -1.27 -9.42 9.85
N ILE A 266 -0.11 -8.80 9.56
CA ILE A 266 1.18 -9.50 9.57
C ILE A 266 1.51 -9.99 10.98
N SER A 267 1.26 -9.18 12.02
CA SER A 267 1.51 -9.56 13.42
C SER A 267 0.67 -10.75 13.85
N GLU A 268 -0.61 -10.80 13.45
CA GLU A 268 -1.48 -11.96 13.67
C GLU A 268 -0.94 -13.21 12.97
N TRP A 269 -0.40 -13.07 11.76
CA TRP A 269 0.26 -14.20 11.09
C TRP A 269 1.46 -14.70 11.90
N TYR A 270 2.32 -13.81 12.41
CA TYR A 270 3.45 -14.19 13.28
C TYR A 270 3.04 -14.68 14.67
N GLY A 271 1.86 -14.30 15.16
CA GLY A 271 1.42 -14.55 16.55
C GLY A 271 2.09 -13.63 17.56
N ILE A 272 2.38 -12.39 17.19
CA ILE A 272 3.03 -11.38 18.04
C ILE A 272 2.15 -10.14 18.19
N SER A 273 2.51 -9.24 19.12
CA SER A 273 1.90 -7.92 19.21
C SER A 273 2.37 -7.00 18.07
N ASN A 274 1.51 -6.06 17.69
CA ASN A 274 1.80 -5.09 16.64
C ASN A 274 3.04 -4.23 16.98
N PRO A 275 4.12 -4.28 16.18
CA PRO A 275 5.38 -3.64 16.51
C PRO A 275 5.35 -2.11 16.31
N ILE A 276 4.29 -1.56 15.69
CA ILE A 276 4.07 -0.09 15.61
C ILE A 276 3.08 0.41 16.69
N GLY A 277 2.81 -0.44 17.69
CA GLY A 277 2.01 -0.10 18.87
C GLY A 277 0.50 -0.26 18.68
N ILE A 278 -0.22 -0.14 19.80
CA ILE A 278 -1.69 -0.21 19.83
C ILE A 278 -2.29 1.04 19.17
N GLY A 279 -3.31 0.84 18.33
CA GLY A 279 -4.02 1.94 17.70
C GLY A 279 -5.23 1.45 16.90
N LYS A 280 -5.94 2.41 16.30
CA LYS A 280 -7.09 2.15 15.44
C LYS A 280 -6.63 1.60 14.09
N THR A 281 -7.23 0.49 13.67
CA THR A 281 -7.11 -0.06 12.32
C THR A 281 -8.22 0.50 11.41
N ASN A 282 -8.06 0.36 10.10
CA ASN A 282 -9.12 0.66 9.14
C ASN A 282 -9.98 -0.58 8.89
N ASP A 283 -11.29 -0.49 9.15
CA ASP A 283 -12.23 -1.62 9.09
C ASP A 283 -12.40 -2.21 7.68
N ILE A 284 -12.11 -1.44 6.63
CA ILE A 284 -12.27 -1.90 5.23
C ILE A 284 -11.19 -2.92 4.86
N VAL A 285 -9.97 -2.75 5.39
CA VAL A 285 -8.82 -3.65 5.15
C VAL A 285 -8.39 -4.40 6.40
N TYR A 286 -9.12 -4.27 7.50
CA TYR A 286 -8.93 -5.03 8.72
C TYR A 286 -10.18 -4.96 9.60
N PRO A 287 -11.20 -5.78 9.29
CA PRO A 287 -12.47 -5.76 10.01
C PRO A 287 -12.29 -6.13 11.48
N ASP A 288 -13.23 -5.63 12.29
CA ASP A 288 -13.32 -5.92 13.73
C ASP A 288 -13.20 -7.42 14.02
N LYS A 289 -12.48 -7.77 15.09
CA LYS A 289 -12.19 -9.17 15.44
C LYS A 289 -13.44 -9.96 15.87
N SER A 290 -14.56 -9.28 16.16
CA SER A 290 -15.86 -9.91 16.39
C SER A 290 -16.48 -10.48 15.10
N ILE A 291 -16.05 -10.03 13.92
CA ILE A 291 -16.47 -10.61 12.65
C ILE A 291 -15.91 -12.03 12.54
N LYS A 292 -16.81 -12.98 12.29
CA LYS A 292 -16.50 -14.38 12.04
C LYS A 292 -15.53 -14.49 10.86
N ARG A 293 -14.26 -14.80 11.12
CA ARG A 293 -13.22 -14.83 10.07
C ARG A 293 -13.56 -15.81 8.95
N GLU A 294 -14.33 -16.87 9.24
CA GLU A 294 -14.83 -17.82 8.25
C GLU A 294 -15.79 -17.21 7.20
N THR A 295 -16.38 -16.04 7.46
CA THR A 295 -17.23 -15.34 6.49
C THR A 295 -16.44 -14.42 5.55
N LEU A 296 -15.17 -14.17 5.84
CA LEU A 296 -14.30 -13.34 5.00
C LEU A 296 -13.86 -14.11 3.74
N LEU A 297 -13.54 -13.38 2.69
CA LEU A 297 -12.98 -13.94 1.45
C LEU A 297 -11.48 -14.17 1.61
N LEU A 298 -10.80 -13.22 2.24
CA LEU A 298 -9.37 -13.25 2.58
C LEU A 298 -9.20 -13.21 4.10
N ARG A 299 -7.96 -13.07 4.60
CA ARG A 299 -7.71 -12.89 6.04
C ARG A 299 -8.41 -11.64 6.60
N ASN A 300 -8.55 -10.61 5.76
CA ASN A 300 -8.91 -9.25 6.17
C ASN A 300 -9.96 -8.55 5.28
N VAL A 301 -10.55 -9.23 4.26
CA VAL A 301 -11.50 -8.65 3.29
C VAL A 301 -12.58 -9.65 2.88
#